data_AF-A0A086YQ04-F1
#
_entry.id   AF-A0A086YQ04-F1
#
_cell.length_a   1.000
_cell.length_b   1.000
_cell.length_c   1.000
_cell.angle_alpha   90.00
_cell.angle_beta   90.00
_cell.angle_gamma   90.00
#
_symmetry.space_group_name_H-M   'P 1'
#
loop_
_entity.id
_entity.type
_entity.pdbx_description
1 polymer ?
#
loop_
_entity_poly.entity_id
_entity_poly.type
_entity_poly.pdbx_seq_one_letter_code
_entity_poly.pdbx_strand_id
1 'polypeptide(L)'
;MQSPIYQEWVKEERAEAEEKGRVEGRVETKQEDICKFLARRFGIDSAETQEKVQQLTNLEILDNVLTELFVANSLEEAQHVIKEGLNKYLQ
;
A
#
# COMPACT_ATOMS: atom_id res chain seq x y z
N MET A 1 24.98 -7.04 36.07
CA MET A 1 24.86 -5.81 35.27
C MET A 1 24.62 -6.28 33.83
N GLN A 2 23.48 -5.96 33.22
CA GLN A 2 23.25 -6.36 31.82
C GLN A 2 24.30 -5.67 30.93
N SER A 3 24.87 -6.41 29.98
CA SER A 3 25.90 -5.90 29.08
C SER A 3 25.39 -4.64 28.37
N PRO A 4 26.15 -3.52 28.37
CA PRO A 4 25.77 -2.30 27.65
C PRO A 4 25.44 -2.56 26.18
N ILE A 5 26.17 -3.47 25.54
CA ILE A 5 25.95 -3.88 24.14
C ILE A 5 24.56 -4.52 23.96
N TYR A 6 24.13 -5.34 24.93
CA TYR A 6 22.81 -5.99 24.86
C TYR A 6 21.67 -4.96 24.98
N GLN A 7 21.86 -3.88 25.76
CA GLN A 7 20.87 -2.81 25.86
C GLN A 7 20.75 -1.99 24.57
N GLU A 8 21.87 -1.78 23.88
CA GLU A 8 21.87 -1.11 22.57
C GLU A 8 21.12 -1.94 21.53
N TRP A 9 21.40 -3.25 21.44
CA TRP A 9 20.72 -4.13 20.49
C TRP A 9 19.19 -4.15 20.70
N VAL A 10 18.73 -4.27 21.94
CA VAL A 10 17.28 -4.24 22.24
C VAL A 10 16.63 -2.90 21.83
N LYS A 11 17.36 -1.79 21.94
CA LYS A 11 16.85 -0.48 21.48
C LYS A 11 16.81 -0.39 19.96
N GLU A 12 17.83 -0.87 19.29
CA GLU A 12 17.89 -0.92 17.82
C GLU A 12 16.76 -1.80 17.26
N GLU A 13 16.60 -3.02 17.78
CA GLU A 13 15.51 -3.93 17.37
C GLU A 13 14.12 -3.31 17.59
N ARG A 14 13.93 -2.62 18.73
CA ARG A 14 12.67 -1.90 18.99
C ARG A 14 12.44 -0.78 17.97
N ALA A 15 13.47 0.02 17.68
CA ALA A 15 13.37 1.11 16.72
C ALA A 15 13.07 0.60 15.30
N GLU A 16 13.71 -0.49 14.88
CA GLU A 16 13.43 -1.16 13.60
C GLU A 16 12.00 -1.72 13.55
N ALA A 17 11.53 -2.34 14.63
CA ALA A 17 10.16 -2.85 14.71
C ALA A 17 9.11 -1.73 14.67
N GLU A 18 9.36 -0.62 15.37
CA GLU A 18 8.49 0.57 15.34
C GLU A 18 8.44 1.19 13.94
N GLU A 19 9.58 1.32 13.26
CA GLU A 19 9.63 1.85 11.89
C GLU A 19 8.94 0.91 10.90
N LYS A 20 9.17 -0.41 11.01
CA LYS A 20 8.50 -1.40 10.17
C LYS A 20 6.98 -1.34 10.34
N GLY A 21 6.49 -1.32 11.57
CA GLY A 21 5.06 -1.20 11.85
C GLY A 21 4.45 0.10 11.32
N ARG A 22 5.20 1.21 11.40
CA ARG A 22 4.79 2.49 10.82
C ARG A 22 4.68 2.43 9.29
N VAL A 23 5.61 1.75 8.61
CA VAL A 23 5.58 1.58 7.16
C VAL A 23 4.42 0.68 6.74
N GLU A 24 4.26 -0.47 7.39
CA GLU A 24 3.17 -1.42 7.13
C GLU A 24 1.81 -0.75 7.31
N GLY A 25 1.59 -0.02 8.41
CA GLY A 25 0.33 0.69 8.65
C GLY A 25 0.02 1.76 7.60
N ARG A 26 1.03 2.43 7.03
CA ARG A 26 0.84 3.39 5.93
C ARG A 26 0.44 2.69 4.63
N VAL A 27 1.01 1.52 4.36
CA VAL A 27 0.67 0.69 3.19
C VAL A 27 -0.78 0.22 3.30
N GLU A 28 -1.16 -0.39 4.43
CA GLU A 28 -2.52 -0.87 4.67
C GLU A 28 -3.56 0.25 4.54
N THR A 29 -3.32 1.39 5.19
CA THR A 29 -4.24 2.54 5.11
C THR A 29 -4.42 3.02 3.66
N LYS A 30 -3.34 3.06 2.88
CA LYS A 30 -3.40 3.52 1.49
C LYS A 30 -4.13 2.51 0.59
N GLN A 31 -3.90 1.21 0.78
CA GLN A 31 -4.67 0.16 0.10
C GLN A 31 -6.17 0.29 0.42
N GLU A 32 -6.52 0.48 1.69
CA GLU A 32 -7.92 0.69 2.10
C GLU A 32 -8.54 1.92 1.45
N ASP A 33 -7.83 3.04 1.39
CA ASP A 33 -8.32 4.27 0.78
C ASP A 33 -8.62 4.08 -0.71
N ILE A 34 -7.73 3.39 -1.43
CA ILE A 34 -7.94 3.03 -2.83
C ILE A 34 -9.14 2.10 -2.98
N CYS A 35 -9.26 1.06 -2.15
CA CYS A 35 -10.39 0.14 -2.19
C CYS A 35 -11.72 0.84 -1.90
N LYS A 36 -11.77 1.73 -0.90
CA LYS A 36 -12.95 2.55 -0.58
C LYS A 36 -13.33 3.45 -1.76
N PHE A 37 -12.34 4.06 -2.42
CA PHE A 37 -12.57 4.87 -3.62
C PHE A 37 -13.21 4.05 -4.75
N LEU A 38 -12.62 2.89 -5.08
CA LEU A 38 -13.11 1.99 -6.12
C LEU A 38 -14.54 1.50 -5.82
N ALA A 39 -14.79 1.05 -4.59
CA ALA A 39 -16.11 0.62 -4.14
C ALA A 39 -17.13 1.76 -4.23
N ARG A 40 -16.75 2.99 -3.86
CA ARG A 40 -17.65 4.14 -3.90
C ARG A 40 -18.04 4.55 -5.31
N ARG A 41 -17.11 4.43 -6.26
CA ARG A 41 -17.27 4.91 -7.64
C ARG A 41 -17.87 3.86 -8.57
N PHE A 42 -17.46 2.61 -8.42
CA PHE A 42 -17.80 1.52 -9.36
C PHE A 42 -18.59 0.38 -8.69
N GLY A 43 -18.79 0.43 -7.36
CA GLY A 43 -19.57 -0.57 -6.66
C GLY A 43 -18.93 -1.96 -6.74
N ILE A 44 -19.79 -2.98 -6.87
CA ILE A 44 -19.39 -4.40 -6.85
C ILE A 44 -18.50 -4.79 -8.03
N ASP A 45 -18.59 -4.09 -9.15
CA ASP A 45 -17.82 -4.37 -10.36
C ASP A 45 -16.30 -4.16 -10.15
N SER A 46 -15.93 -3.42 -9.10
CA SER A 46 -14.53 -3.20 -8.73
C SER A 46 -13.92 -4.27 -7.82
N ALA A 47 -14.66 -5.31 -7.40
CA ALA A 47 -14.18 -6.29 -6.42
C ALA A 47 -12.84 -6.95 -6.82
N GLU A 48 -12.73 -7.46 -8.05
CA GLU A 48 -11.47 -8.05 -8.56
C GLU A 48 -10.33 -7.02 -8.62
N THR A 49 -10.68 -5.76 -8.87
CA THR A 49 -9.71 -4.66 -8.94
C THR A 49 -9.19 -4.32 -7.54
N GLN A 50 -10.04 -4.39 -6.52
CA GLN A 50 -9.66 -4.20 -5.12
C GLN A 50 -8.74 -5.33 -4.62
N GLU A 51 -8.97 -6.58 -5.01
CA GLU A 51 -8.07 -7.70 -4.67
C GLU A 51 -6.64 -7.48 -5.22
N LYS A 52 -6.52 -6.90 -6.41
CA LYS A 52 -5.22 -6.55 -7.01
C LYS A 52 -4.49 -5.44 -6.25
N VAL A 53 -5.22 -4.48 -5.68
CA VAL A 53 -4.63 -3.40 -4.87
C VAL A 53 -3.97 -3.96 -3.61
N GLN A 54 -4.55 -5.00 -2.99
CA GLN A 54 -3.99 -5.63 -1.79
C GLN A 54 -2.62 -6.29 -2.03
N GLN A 55 -2.26 -6.57 -3.29
CA GLN A 55 -0.97 -7.14 -3.66
C GLN A 55 0.14 -6.07 -3.73
N LEU A 56 -0.21 -4.79 -3.80
CA LEU A 56 0.73 -3.68 -3.86
C LEU A 56 1.17 -3.27 -2.47
N THR A 57 2.41 -3.56 -2.08
CA THR A 57 2.95 -3.19 -0.76
C THR A 57 3.94 -2.03 -0.81
N ASN A 58 4.28 -1.55 -2.00
CA ASN A 58 5.14 -0.38 -2.16
C ASN A 58 4.31 0.90 -2.03
N LEU A 59 4.62 1.69 -1.01
CA LEU A 59 3.89 2.91 -0.68
C LEU A 59 3.94 3.99 -1.77
N GLU A 60 5.07 4.12 -2.48
CA GLU A 60 5.22 5.09 -3.58
C GLU A 60 4.35 4.68 -4.77
N ILE A 61 4.31 3.38 -5.09
CA ILE A 61 3.45 2.87 -6.15
C ILE A 61 1.97 3.07 -5.79
N LEU A 62 1.59 2.78 -4.54
CA LEU A 62 0.23 3.01 -4.06
C LEU A 62 -0.17 4.50 -4.14
N ASP A 63 0.73 5.42 -3.79
CA ASP A 63 0.45 6.86 -3.85
C ASP A 63 0.25 7.35 -5.30
N ASN A 64 1.10 6.87 -6.22
CA ASN A 64 0.96 7.14 -7.65
C ASN A 64 -0.35 6.55 -8.21
N VAL A 65 -0.67 5.30 -7.87
CA VAL A 65 -1.94 4.66 -8.27
C VAL A 65 -3.14 5.47 -7.79
N LEU A 66 -3.15 5.91 -6.53
CA LEU A 66 -4.24 6.73 -6.00
C LEU A 66 -4.39 8.05 -6.77
N THR A 67 -3.28 8.70 -7.11
CA THR A 67 -3.29 9.96 -7.87
C THR A 67 -3.86 9.77 -9.27
N GLU A 68 -3.42 8.73 -9.99
CA GLU A 68 -3.91 8.41 -11.32
C GLU A 68 -5.40 7.98 -11.32
N LEU A 69 -5.85 7.31 -10.26
CA LEU A 69 -7.27 6.93 -10.10
C LEU A 69 -8.22 8.12 -10.00
N PHE A 70 -7.76 9.28 -9.52
CA PHE A 70 -8.58 10.49 -9.53
C PHE A 70 -8.86 10.99 -10.96
N VAL A 71 -7.96 10.72 -11.90
CA VAL A 71 -8.08 11.14 -13.31
C VAL A 71 -8.85 10.12 -14.14
N ALA A 72 -8.79 8.84 -13.77
CA ALA A 72 -9.56 7.79 -14.43
C ALA A 72 -11.05 8.10 -14.44
N ASN A 73 -11.71 7.94 -15.59
CA ASN A 73 -13.13 8.23 -15.81
C ASN A 73 -14.01 6.98 -15.88
N SER A 74 -13.40 5.80 -16.08
CA SER A 74 -14.10 4.52 -16.13
C SER A 74 -13.43 3.45 -15.27
N LEU A 75 -14.12 2.32 -15.09
CA LEU A 75 -13.58 1.16 -14.39
C LEU A 75 -12.40 0.56 -15.16
N GLU A 76 -12.48 0.51 -16.49
CA GLU A 76 -11.42 -0.01 -17.35
C GLU A 76 -10.14 0.81 -17.23
N GLU A 77 -10.25 2.15 -17.18
CA GLU A 77 -9.11 3.04 -16.93
C GLU A 77 -8.53 2.79 -15.53
N ALA A 78 -9.37 2.65 -14.51
CA ALA A 78 -8.91 2.34 -13.15
C ALA A 78 -8.18 0.99 -13.07
N GLN A 79 -8.70 -0.03 -13.76
CA GLN A 79 -8.05 -1.34 -13.89
C GLN A 79 -6.68 -1.24 -14.56
N HIS A 80 -6.58 -0.42 -15.61
CA HIS A 80 -5.31 -0.18 -16.30
C HIS A 80 -4.29 0.47 -15.37
N VAL A 81 -4.68 1.51 -14.62
CA VAL A 81 -3.81 2.19 -13.64
C VAL A 81 -3.26 1.20 -12.61
N ILE A 82 -4.11 0.35 -12.04
CA ILE A 82 -3.70 -0.63 -11.02
C ILE A 82 -2.79 -1.71 -11.62
N LYS A 83 -3.09 -2.18 -12.84
CA LYS A 83 -2.25 -3.13 -13.56
C LYS A 83 -0.85 -2.57 -13.82
N GLU A 84 -0.76 -1.31 -14.24
CA GLU A 84 0.52 -0.63 -14.45
C GLU A 84 1.29 -0.47 -13.13
N GLY A 85 0.58 -0.19 -12.03
CA GLY A 85 1.17 -0.21 -10.69
C GLY A 85 1.78 -1.57 -10.34
N LEU A 86 1.07 -2.67 -10.60
CA LEU A 86 1.57 -4.03 -10.37
C LEU A 86 2.78 -4.37 -11.24
N ASN A 87 2.76 -3.99 -12.52
CA ASN A 87 3.89 -4.20 -13.41
C ASN A 87 5.15 -3.49 -12.91
N LYS A 88 5.02 -2.24 -12.43
CA LYS A 88 6.13 -1.48 -11.83
C LYS A 88 6.62 -2.09 -10.52
N TYR A 89 5.74 -2.70 -9.73
CA TYR A 89 6.10 -3.36 -8.47
C TYR A 89 6.91 -4.64 -8.69
N LEU A 90 6.67 -5.34 -9.81
CA LEU A 90 7.35 -6.61 -10.14
C LEU A 90 8.70 -6.43 -10.85
N GLN A 91 9.05 -5.21 -11.26
CA GLN A 91 10.32 -4.86 -11.91
C GLN A 91 11.36 -4.40 -10.90
#